data_AF-A0A951PKC2-F1
#
_entry.id   AF-A0A951PKC2-F1
#
_cell.length_a   1.000
_cell.length_b   1.000
_cell.length_c   1.000
_cell.angle_alpha   90.00
_cell.angle_beta   90.00
_cell.angle_gamma   90.00
#
_symmetry.space_group_name_H-M   'P 1'
#
loop_
_entity.id
_entity.type
_entity.pdbx_description
1 polymer ?
#
loop_
_entity_poly.entity_id
_entity_poly.type
_entity_poly.pdbx_seq_one_letter_code
_entity_poly.pdbx_strand_id
1 'polypeptide(L)'
;MNNTFSPLETGNDVLLLNKDTFTVSRFKELLWIAIHSKLNFKINDGRANLFTTSFCTLPIAGEVQILFNNLQWYNSPIDCQLLKVGSQGWQKGKLRIQIDTKILLNHKHESNKVDICIEFCPDEPTEPESPLDDLRQLPEYRQQP
;
A
#
# COMPACT_ATOMS: atom_id res chain seq x y z
N MET A 1 4.45 20.39 -3.41
CA MET A 1 4.48 18.98 -3.86
C MET A 1 4.66 18.13 -2.62
N ASN A 2 3.59 17.50 -2.13
CA ASN A 2 3.69 16.58 -1.00
C ASN A 2 4.21 15.25 -1.53
N ASN A 3 5.52 15.05 -1.53
CA ASN A 3 6.17 13.79 -1.91
C ASN A 3 6.17 12.77 -0.76
N THR A 4 5.21 12.88 0.16
CA THR A 4 5.17 12.09 1.39
C THR A 4 4.22 10.92 1.21
N PHE A 5 4.79 9.73 1.25
CA PHE A 5 4.03 8.48 1.30
C PHE A 5 3.44 8.31 2.71
N SER A 6 2.14 8.04 2.77
CA SER A 6 1.39 7.85 4.01
C SER A 6 0.76 6.46 4.04
N PRO A 7 0.83 5.73 5.17
CA PRO A 7 0.32 4.37 5.24
C PRO A 7 -1.21 4.34 5.12
N LEU A 8 -1.72 3.34 4.38
CA LEU A 8 -3.14 3.06 4.26
C LEU A 8 -3.58 2.13 5.39
N GLU A 9 -4.08 2.75 6.46
CA GLU A 9 -4.57 2.07 7.66
C GLU A 9 -5.99 1.49 7.45
N THR A 10 -6.85 2.20 6.71
CA THR A 10 -8.24 1.82 6.49
C THR A 10 -8.35 0.71 5.45
N GLY A 11 -8.82 -0.48 5.87
CA GLY A 11 -9.00 -1.62 4.97
C GLY A 11 -10.11 -1.47 3.92
N ASN A 12 -11.06 -0.55 4.14
CA ASN A 12 -12.24 -0.37 3.28
C ASN A 12 -12.02 0.63 2.14
N ASP A 13 -10.92 1.37 2.15
CA ASP A 13 -10.58 2.25 1.02
C ASP A 13 -10.35 1.40 -0.23
N VAL A 14 -10.63 1.96 -1.41
CA VAL A 14 -10.55 1.24 -2.68
C VAL A 14 -9.39 1.77 -3.50
N LEU A 15 -8.52 0.85 -3.93
CA LEU A 15 -7.43 1.07 -4.86
C LEU A 15 -7.90 0.72 -6.28
N LEU A 16 -7.64 1.60 -7.23
CA LEU A 16 -7.71 1.31 -8.66
C LEU A 16 -6.28 1.22 -9.18
N LEU A 17 -5.90 0.03 -9.63
CA LEU A 17 -4.60 -0.28 -10.22
C LEU A 17 -4.82 -0.79 -11.63
N ASN A 18 -4.24 -0.10 -12.63
CA ASN A 18 -4.55 -0.33 -14.04
C ASN A 18 -6.06 -0.21 -14.33
N LYS A 19 -6.76 -1.35 -14.42
CA LYS A 19 -8.20 -1.46 -14.67
C LYS A 19 -8.96 -2.15 -13.54
N ASP A 20 -8.25 -2.69 -12.57
CA ASP A 20 -8.81 -3.51 -11.51
C ASP A 20 -8.95 -2.71 -10.22
N THR A 21 -10.04 -2.97 -9.50
CA THR A 21 -10.32 -2.36 -8.20
C THR A 21 -10.19 -3.37 -7.07
N PHE A 22 -9.59 -2.94 -5.98
CA PHE A 22 -9.39 -3.74 -4.78
C PHE A 22 -9.67 -2.90 -3.56
N THR A 23 -10.34 -3.46 -2.54
CA THR A 23 -10.21 -2.84 -1.21
C THR A 23 -8.78 -2.98 -0.73
N VAL A 24 -8.30 -2.03 0.08
CA VAL A 24 -6.95 -2.08 0.67
C VAL A 24 -6.75 -3.40 1.44
N SER A 25 -7.76 -3.85 2.18
CA SER A 25 -7.74 -5.14 2.89
C SER A 25 -7.53 -6.32 1.94
N ARG A 26 -8.33 -6.40 0.87
CA ARG A 26 -8.24 -7.48 -0.12
C ARG A 26 -6.89 -7.46 -0.84
N PHE A 27 -6.38 -6.28 -1.14
CA PHE A 27 -5.08 -6.14 -1.76
C PHE A 27 -3.94 -6.60 -0.85
N LYS A 28 -3.99 -6.29 0.47
CA LYS A 28 -3.05 -6.83 1.47
C LYS A 28 -3.09 -8.36 1.51
N GLU A 29 -4.28 -8.97 1.48
CA GLU A 29 -4.43 -10.43 1.44
C GLU A 29 -3.79 -11.04 0.19
N LEU A 30 -4.05 -10.46 -0.98
CA LEU A 30 -3.49 -10.95 -2.25
C LEU A 30 -1.96 -10.84 -2.27
N LEU A 31 -1.42 -9.73 -1.76
CA LEU A 31 0.02 -9.57 -1.56
C LEU A 31 0.57 -10.64 -0.63
N TRP A 32 -0.09 -10.88 0.51
CA TRP A 32 0.34 -11.90 1.46
C TRP A 32 0.39 -13.29 0.82
N ILE A 33 -0.64 -13.69 0.09
CA ILE A 33 -0.69 -14.97 -0.63
C ILE A 33 0.45 -15.05 -1.66
N ALA A 34 0.61 -14.00 -2.47
CA ALA A 34 1.64 -13.96 -3.51
C ALA A 34 3.05 -14.04 -2.91
N ILE A 35 3.32 -13.27 -1.85
CA ILE A 35 4.60 -13.25 -1.15
C ILE A 35 4.86 -14.61 -0.48
N HIS A 36 3.90 -15.15 0.26
CA HIS A 36 4.07 -16.42 0.98
C HIS A 36 4.28 -17.60 0.02
N SER A 37 3.64 -17.58 -1.15
CA SER A 37 3.86 -18.60 -2.19
C SER A 37 5.30 -18.58 -2.73
N LYS A 38 5.92 -17.39 -2.81
CA LYS A 38 7.30 -17.21 -3.26
C LYS A 38 8.34 -17.37 -2.15
N LEU A 39 7.96 -17.05 -0.91
CA LEU A 39 8.78 -17.16 0.29
C LEU A 39 8.82 -18.57 0.89
N ASN A 40 8.27 -19.60 0.23
CA ASN A 40 8.50 -20.99 0.63
C ASN A 40 10.00 -21.33 0.50
N PHE A 41 10.75 -21.00 1.55
CA PHE A 41 12.18 -21.22 1.70
C PHE A 41 12.51 -22.69 1.42
N LYS A 42 13.25 -22.96 0.35
CA LYS A 42 14.09 -24.16 0.30
C LYS A 42 15.22 -23.96 1.31
N ILE A 43 14.98 -24.34 2.56
CA ILE A 43 16.03 -24.52 3.56
C ILE A 43 16.79 -25.79 3.19
N ASN A 44 17.77 -25.66 2.30
CA ASN A 44 18.79 -26.69 2.13
C ASN A 44 19.97 -26.32 3.03
N ASP A 45 20.24 -27.16 4.02
CA ASP A 45 21.48 -27.23 4.81
C ASP A 45 22.02 -25.91 5.39
N GLY A 46 21.30 -25.34 6.36
CA GLY A 46 21.90 -24.47 7.38
C GLY A 46 22.36 -23.10 6.92
N ARG A 47 22.06 -22.69 5.68
CA ARG A 47 22.16 -21.31 5.21
C ARG A 47 20.84 -20.92 4.58
N ALA A 48 20.12 -20.00 5.21
CA ALA A 48 18.97 -19.33 4.62
C ALA A 48 19.45 -18.46 3.44
N ASN A 49 19.80 -19.10 2.33
CA ASN A 49 20.07 -18.42 1.08
C ASN A 49 18.72 -17.98 0.52
N LEU A 50 18.33 -16.75 0.84
CA LEU A 50 17.25 -16.04 0.17
C LEU A 50 17.60 -16.02 -1.32
N PHE A 51 17.03 -16.94 -2.13
CA PHE A 51 17.42 -17.12 -3.52
C PHE A 51 17.31 -15.77 -4.26
N THR A 52 18.47 -15.29 -4.70
CA THR A 52 18.70 -13.97 -5.27
C THR A 52 18.36 -13.98 -6.75
N THR A 53 17.08 -13.95 -7.10
CA THR A 53 16.69 -13.35 -8.38
C THR A 53 16.51 -11.86 -8.13
N SER A 54 17.29 -11.01 -8.79
CA SER A 54 17.41 -9.58 -8.49
C SER A 54 16.08 -8.80 -8.46
N PHE A 55 15.02 -9.35 -9.07
CA PHE A 55 13.67 -8.82 -8.97
C PHE A 55 12.62 -9.95 -8.93
N CYS A 56 11.55 -9.74 -8.18
CA CYS A 56 10.41 -10.64 -8.11
C CYS A 56 9.14 -9.93 -8.64
N THR A 57 8.56 -10.44 -9.73
CA THR A 57 7.25 -9.99 -10.22
C THR A 57 6.12 -10.73 -9.49
N LEU A 58 5.30 -10.03 -8.72
CA LEU A 58 4.12 -10.61 -8.08
C LEU A 58 2.88 -10.37 -8.96
N PRO A 59 2.28 -11.43 -9.53
CA PRO A 59 0.97 -11.30 -10.16
C PRO A 59 -0.08 -11.15 -9.06
N ILE A 60 -0.85 -10.07 -9.13
CA ILE A 60 -2.00 -9.80 -8.27
C ILE A 60 -3.21 -9.75 -9.18
N ALA A 61 -4.10 -10.73 -9.02
CA ALA A 61 -5.39 -10.83 -9.73
C ALA A 61 -5.33 -10.43 -11.23
N GLY A 62 -5.09 -11.40 -12.10
CA GLY A 62 -5.19 -11.23 -13.55
C GLY A 62 -4.02 -10.46 -14.16
N GLU A 63 -4.07 -9.13 -14.14
CA GLU A 63 -3.19 -8.27 -14.94
C GLU A 63 -2.22 -7.39 -14.13
N VAL A 64 -2.43 -7.19 -12.82
CA VAL A 64 -1.52 -6.35 -12.02
C VAL A 64 -0.23 -7.11 -11.73
N GLN A 65 0.89 -6.59 -12.23
CA GLN A 65 2.22 -7.14 -11.99
C GLN A 65 3.05 -6.14 -11.19
N ILE A 66 3.49 -6.55 -10.00
CA ILE A 66 4.30 -5.69 -9.14
C ILE A 66 5.73 -6.18 -9.10
N LEU A 67 6.66 -5.32 -9.49
CA LEU A 67 8.09 -5.60 -9.45
C LEU A 67 8.68 -5.19 -8.10
N PHE A 68 9.24 -6.15 -7.37
CA PHE A 68 9.97 -5.91 -6.13
C PHE A 68 11.48 -6.05 -6.34
N ASN A 69 12.26 -5.18 -5.69
CA ASN A 69 13.70 -5.37 -5.52
C ASN A 69 13.95 -6.21 -4.25
N ASN A 70 14.48 -7.43 -4.40
CA ASN A 70 14.65 -8.38 -3.30
C ASN A 70 15.65 -7.92 -2.23
N LEU A 71 16.54 -6.97 -2.54
CA LEU A 71 17.50 -6.44 -1.57
C LEU A 71 16.85 -5.48 -0.57
N GLN A 72 15.71 -4.89 -0.92
CA GLN A 72 15.09 -3.82 -0.13
C GLN A 72 13.57 -3.99 0.03
N TRP A 73 12.99 -5.07 -0.51
CA TRP A 73 11.58 -5.47 -0.34
C TRP A 73 10.56 -4.33 -0.53
N TYR A 74 10.90 -3.39 -1.41
CA TYR A 74 10.03 -2.33 -1.89
C TYR A 74 9.83 -2.46 -3.39
N ASN A 75 8.71 -1.94 -3.88
CA ASN A 75 8.48 -1.71 -5.30
C ASN A 75 8.84 -0.27 -5.69
N SER A 76 9.16 -0.06 -6.97
CA SER A 76 9.08 1.28 -7.56
C SER A 76 7.64 1.79 -7.46
N PRO A 77 7.41 3.06 -7.09
CA PRO A 77 6.07 3.61 -6.95
C PRO A 77 5.21 3.34 -8.19
N ILE A 78 3.98 2.87 -7.98
CA ILE A 78 3.03 2.50 -9.05
C ILE A 78 1.94 3.55 -9.13
N ASP A 79 1.65 4.04 -10.33
CA ASP A 79 0.53 4.96 -10.54
C ASP A 79 -0.80 4.25 -10.23
N CYS A 80 -1.63 4.89 -9.41
CA CYS A 80 -2.91 4.34 -8.99
C CYS A 80 -3.92 5.45 -8.70
N GLN A 81 -5.15 5.06 -8.40
CA GLN A 81 -6.12 5.95 -7.79
C GLN A 81 -6.62 5.36 -6.48
N LEU A 82 -6.85 6.21 -5.50
CA LEU A 82 -7.40 5.85 -4.20
C LEU A 82 -8.77 6.51 -4.05
N LEU A 83 -9.78 5.71 -3.70
CA LEU A 83 -11.08 6.19 -3.27
C LEU A 83 -11.21 5.91 -1.78
N LYS A 84 -11.11 6.96 -0.97
CA LYS A 84 -11.32 6.85 0.47
C LYS A 84 -12.81 6.75 0.79
N VAL A 85 -13.15 5.93 1.77
CA VAL A 85 -14.54 5.88 2.25
C VAL A 85 -14.96 7.26 2.75
N GLY A 86 -16.07 7.79 2.22
CA GLY A 86 -16.57 9.12 2.55
C GLY A 86 -15.94 10.28 1.77
N SER A 87 -14.99 10.01 0.85
CA SER A 87 -14.48 11.03 -0.07
C SER A 87 -15.41 11.27 -1.26
N GLN A 88 -15.31 12.45 -1.87
CA GLN A 88 -16.17 12.83 -3.01
C GLN A 88 -15.71 12.26 -4.36
N GLY A 89 -14.56 11.56 -4.42
CA GLY A 89 -14.07 11.02 -5.67
C GLY A 89 -12.70 10.36 -5.58
N TRP A 90 -12.24 9.90 -6.75
CA TRP A 90 -10.94 9.25 -6.90
C TRP A 90 -9.78 10.24 -6.80
N GLN A 91 -8.82 9.94 -5.94
CA GLN A 91 -7.59 10.69 -5.80
C GLN A 91 -6.48 9.98 -6.58
N LYS A 92 -5.90 10.64 -7.59
CA LYS A 92 -4.73 10.14 -8.31
C LYS A 92 -3.47 10.24 -7.45
N GLY A 93 -2.59 9.26 -7.57
CA GLY A 93 -1.33 9.25 -6.85
C GLY A 93 -0.51 8.01 -7.13
N LYS A 94 0.46 7.78 -6.25
CA LYS A 94 1.39 6.67 -6.35
C LYS A 94 1.30 5.77 -5.13
N LEU A 95 1.28 4.47 -5.38
CA LEU A 95 1.32 3.41 -4.38
C LEU A 95 2.75 2.92 -4.17
N ARG A 96 3.15 2.77 -2.91
CA ARG A 96 4.37 2.08 -2.50
C ARG A 96 3.99 0.95 -1.55
N ILE A 97 4.66 -0.17 -1.68
CA ILE A 97 4.46 -1.39 -0.90
C ILE A 97 5.82 -1.71 -0.28
N GLN A 98 5.82 -1.87 1.03
CA GLN A 98 6.99 -2.29 1.79
C GLN A 98 6.68 -3.63 2.44
N ILE A 99 7.63 -4.56 2.36
CA ILE A 99 7.52 -5.87 2.97
C ILE A 99 8.69 -6.02 3.96
N ASP A 100 8.38 -6.34 5.20
CA ASP A 100 9.36 -6.66 6.24
C ASP A 100 9.22 -8.15 6.59
N THR A 101 10.32 -8.89 6.51
CA THR A 101 10.36 -10.31 6.85
C THR A 101 11.25 -10.53 8.06
N LYS A 102 10.69 -11.08 9.14
CA LYS A 102 11.42 -11.46 10.35
C LYS A 102 11.45 -12.97 10.48
N ILE A 103 12.65 -13.54 10.47
CA ILE A 103 12.88 -14.95 10.76
C ILE A 103 13.08 -15.07 12.27
N LEU A 104 12.13 -15.73 12.95
CA LEU A 104 12.24 -16.03 14.37
C LEU A 104 12.72 -17.47 14.52
N LEU A 105 13.99 -17.62 14.90
CA LEU A 105 14.60 -18.90 15.22
C LEU A 105 14.39 -19.19 16.71
N ASN A 106 13.42 -20.06 17.02
CA ASN A 106 13.28 -20.62 18.36
C ASN A 106 13.73 -22.09 18.33
N HIS A 107 14.35 -22.58 19.42
CA HIS A 107 14.93 -23.92 19.57
C HIS A 107 14.00 -25.12 19.26
N LYS A 108 12.73 -24.90 18.91
CA LYS A 108 11.74 -25.92 18.54
C LYS A 108 10.85 -25.54 17.35
N HIS A 109 10.90 -24.31 16.85
CA HIS A 109 10.04 -23.86 15.75
C HIS A 109 10.70 -22.69 15.00
N GLU A 110 10.80 -22.83 13.69
CA GLU A 110 11.05 -21.72 12.78
C GLU A 110 9.71 -21.08 12.44
N SER A 111 9.56 -19.77 12.69
CA SER A 111 8.40 -19.02 12.22
C SER A 111 8.87 -17.80 11.45
N ASN A 112 8.30 -17.64 10.25
CA ASN A 112 8.57 -16.48 9.39
C ASN A 112 7.39 -15.52 9.56
N LYS A 113 7.66 -14.33 10.08
CA LYS A 113 6.67 -13.26 10.12
C LYS A 113 6.90 -12.35 8.90
N VAL A 114 5.83 -12.10 8.14
CA VAL A 114 5.83 -11.17 7.02
C VAL A 114 4.86 -10.03 7.34
N ASP A 115 5.38 -8.83 7.47
CA ASP A 115 4.62 -7.60 7.67
C ASP A 115 4.55 -6.84 6.33
N ILE A 116 3.33 -6.44 5.91
CA ILE A 116 3.10 -5.74 4.63
C ILE A 116 2.52 -4.36 4.92
N CYS A 117 3.24 -3.32 4.52
CA CYS A 117 2.79 -1.94 4.57
C CYS A 117 2.48 -1.44 3.15
N ILE A 118 1.31 -0.80 2.98
CA ILE A 118 0.94 -0.13 1.75
C ILE A 118 0.84 1.35 2.06
N GLU A 119 1.52 2.16 1.27
CA GLU A 119 1.57 3.61 1.42
C GLU A 119 1.11 4.28 0.12
N PHE A 120 0.48 5.44 0.27
CA PHE A 120 -0.03 6.24 -0.83
C PHE A 120 0.51 7.67 -0.74
N CYS A 121 0.90 8.20 -1.90
CA CYS A 121 1.31 9.58 -2.09
C CYS A 121 0.40 10.21 -3.15
N PRO A 122 -0.46 11.18 -2.80
CA PRO A 122 -1.31 11.81 -3.79
C PRO A 122 -0.52 12.72 -4.73
N ASP A 123 -0.91 12.79 -6.00
CA ASP A 123 -0.25 13.65 -6.99
C ASP A 123 -0.54 15.13 -6.72
N GLU A 124 -1.78 15.41 -6.30
CA GLU A 124 -2.25 16.72 -5.93
C GLU A 124 -2.55 16.74 -4.42
N PRO A 125 -2.21 17.83 -3.70
CA PRO A 125 -2.60 17.96 -2.32
C PRO A 125 -4.13 17.86 -2.22
N THR A 126 -4.63 17.01 -1.32
CA THR A 126 -6.04 17.05 -0.95
C THR A 126 -6.32 18.49 -0.53
N GLU A 127 -7.27 19.17 -1.19
CA GLU A 127 -7.57 20.55 -0.86
C GLU A 127 -7.74 20.66 0.67
N PRO A 128 -7.00 21.56 1.34
CA PRO A 128 -7.30 21.81 2.74
C PRO A 128 -8.76 22.25 2.80
N GLU A 129 -9.56 21.67 3.71
CA GLU A 129 -10.82 22.31 4.09
C GLU A 129 -10.47 23.77 4.39
N SER A 130 -11.01 24.67 3.56
CA SER A 130 -10.58 26.05 3.60
C SER A 130 -10.97 26.58 4.98
N PRO A 131 -10.05 27.18 5.76
CA PRO A 131 -10.42 27.82 7.03
C PRO A 131 -11.46 28.96 6.84
N LEU A 132 -11.73 29.35 5.59
CA LEU A 132 -12.80 30.26 5.18
C LEU A 132 -14.18 29.59 5.00
N ASP A 133 -14.28 28.26 4.93
CA ASP A 133 -15.57 27.56 4.94
C ASP A 133 -16.28 27.70 6.29
N ASP A 134 -15.52 27.67 7.40
CA ASP A 134 -16.05 27.95 8.75
C ASP A 134 -16.60 29.37 8.88
N LEU A 135 -15.95 30.35 8.24
CA LEU A 135 -16.40 31.75 8.25
C LEU A 135 -17.69 31.97 7.44
N ARG A 136 -17.93 31.16 6.41
CA ARG A 136 -19.16 31.22 5.59
C ARG A 136 -20.39 30.62 6.29
N GLN A 137 -20.18 29.84 7.35
CA GLN A 137 -21.24 29.25 8.18
C GLN A 137 -21.62 30.14 9.38
N LEU A 138 -20.89 31.24 9.63
CA LEU A 138 -21.19 32.15 10.73
C LEU A 138 -22.51 32.92 10.50
N PRO A 139 -23.38 33.02 11.52
CA PRO A 139 -24.65 33.73 11.41
C PRO A 139 -24.48 35.24 11.15
N GLU A 140 -23.30 35.80 11.42
CA GLU A 140 -22.97 37.22 11.21
C GLU A 140 -22.98 37.65 9.73
N TYR A 141 -22.79 36.73 8.78
CA TYR A 141 -22.88 37.02 7.34
C TYR A 141 -24.25 36.71 6.73
N ARG A 142 -25.19 36.16 7.51
CA ARG A 142 -26.58 35.94 7.08
C ARG A 142 -27.49 37.16 7.30
N GLN A 143 -26.95 38.25 7.83
CA GLN A 143 -27.68 39.50 8.03
C GLN A 143 -26.98 40.67 7.35
N GLN A 144 -27.17 40.79 6.04
CA GLN A 144 -27.26 42.11 5.41
C GLN A 144 -28.47 42.10 4.45
N PRO A 145 -29.30 43.15 4.47
CA PRO A 145 -30.59 43.23 3.79
C PRO A 145 -30.50 43.24 2.25
#